data_AF-A0A9D7YI74-F1
#
_entry.id   AF-A0A9D7YI74-F1
#
_cell.length_a   1.000
_cell.length_b   1.000
_cell.length_c   1.000
_cell.angle_alpha   90.00
_cell.angle_beta   90.00
_cell.angle_gamma   90.00
#
_symmetry.space_group_name_H-M   'P 1'
#
loop_
_entity.id
_entity.type
_entity.pdbx_description
1 polymer ?
#
loop_
_entity_poly.entity_id
_entity_poly.type
_entity_poly.pdbx_seq_one_letter_code
_entity_poly.pdbx_strand_id
1 'polypeptide(L)'
;MRLSILLLFIFFISCKKEEISENLGAQKGDILIVNGGDNSITLIDTKTLEKKNQFFLQSKENTFAHHIYFNHNKTEFSVALPEFDFSDAHDKLHFVVALGNVGIFDSNTGQRKQFFGVPFANYNALFSKKSDEIWTGLMSHSGKVNIYSRSDNALIKEISVGPDPTELLIVNNGAHAVVACGETSFLTVIDTEKKEIIKEIKIDPYPTNVWKGWSDDVVFVENAVRNSLNVVNISTLSVTDYIDFPFKPGMMVFNDLTQELWICAGPSQNKVYIYKKTAGKWNKTSEIATENDPHQIAFFDNDNKAVVINQKSNTAMIFDVNKKELLKKIITGSKPNGIAVWD
;
A
#
# COMPACT_ATOMS: atom_id res chain seq x y z
N MET A 1 17.30 70.56 6.41
CA MET A 1 17.06 69.41 5.50
C MET A 1 17.54 68.14 6.22
N ARG A 2 16.65 67.41 6.89
CA ARG A 2 16.99 66.10 7.51
C ARG A 2 16.50 65.01 6.56
N LEU A 3 17.43 64.27 5.98
CA LEU A 3 17.18 63.14 5.09
C LEU A 3 16.85 61.91 5.97
N SER A 4 15.62 61.42 5.92
CA SER A 4 15.25 60.13 6.50
C SER A 4 15.63 59.02 5.51
N ILE A 5 16.53 58.13 5.91
CA ILE A 5 16.88 56.92 5.15
C ILE A 5 15.90 55.82 5.59
N LEU A 6 15.01 55.44 4.67
CA LEU A 6 14.09 54.31 4.83
C LEU A 6 14.85 53.02 4.46
N LEU A 7 15.20 52.20 5.45
CA LEU A 7 15.76 50.87 5.20
C LEU A 7 14.65 49.91 4.74
N LEU A 8 14.75 49.45 3.49
CA LEU A 8 13.92 48.41 2.91
C LEU A 8 14.40 47.04 3.44
N PHE A 9 13.62 46.38 4.28
CA PHE A 9 13.88 45.00 4.70
C PHE A 9 13.48 44.03 3.58
N ILE A 10 14.47 43.46 2.90
CA ILE A 10 14.29 42.36 1.96
C ILE A 10 14.22 41.07 2.79
N PHE A 11 13.04 40.47 2.88
CA PHE A 11 12.87 39.13 3.43
C PHE A 11 13.41 38.10 2.42
N PHE A 12 14.59 37.55 2.70
CA PHE A 12 15.02 36.30 2.07
C PHE A 12 14.24 35.15 2.69
N ILE A 13 13.27 34.62 1.94
CA ILE A 13 12.69 33.30 2.24
C ILE A 13 13.80 32.29 1.98
N SER A 14 14.46 31.86 3.06
CA SER A 14 15.39 30.74 3.01
C SER A 14 14.58 29.48 2.75
N CYS A 15 14.59 29.00 1.50
CA CYS A 15 14.28 27.61 1.21
C CYS A 15 15.33 26.76 1.94
N LYS A 16 15.03 26.30 3.16
CA LYS A 16 15.78 25.21 3.76
C LYS A 16 15.66 24.03 2.80
N LYS A 17 16.75 23.66 2.14
CA LYS A 17 16.86 22.32 1.54
C LYS A 17 16.58 21.34 2.68
N GLU A 18 15.57 20.48 2.52
CA GLU A 18 15.40 19.36 3.45
C GLU A 18 16.70 18.56 3.44
N GLU A 19 17.34 18.44 4.60
CA GLU A 19 18.53 17.60 4.75
C GLU A 19 18.11 16.16 4.48
N ILE A 20 18.75 15.54 3.49
CA ILE A 20 18.61 14.11 3.20
C ILE A 20 19.16 13.37 4.43
N SER A 21 18.27 12.73 5.18
CA SER A 21 18.69 11.98 6.36
C SER A 21 19.36 10.67 5.95
N GLU A 22 20.56 10.42 6.46
CA GLU A 22 21.30 9.17 6.22
C GLU A 22 20.77 7.98 7.04
N ASN A 23 19.85 8.23 7.99
CA ASN A 23 19.25 7.22 8.86
C ASN A 23 17.74 7.46 8.98
N LEU A 24 16.94 6.41 8.80
CA LEU A 24 15.49 6.50 8.90
C LEU A 24 15.03 6.99 10.29
N GLY A 25 15.59 6.43 11.36
CA GLY A 25 15.24 6.77 12.75
C GLY A 25 13.82 6.38 13.15
N ALA A 26 13.26 5.34 12.52
CA ALA A 26 11.92 4.86 12.81
C ALA A 26 11.86 4.04 14.10
N GLN A 27 10.76 4.16 14.82
CA GLN A 27 10.52 3.47 16.07
C GLN A 27 9.05 3.07 16.19
N LYS A 28 8.76 2.25 17.21
CA LYS A 28 7.38 1.97 17.60
C LYS A 28 6.63 3.28 17.92
N GLY A 29 5.46 3.45 17.34
CA GLY A 29 4.69 4.70 17.33
C GLY A 29 4.95 5.59 16.12
N ASP A 30 5.55 5.06 15.06
CA ASP A 30 5.70 5.79 13.80
C ASP A 30 4.86 5.19 12.66
N ILE A 31 4.53 6.04 11.68
CA ILE A 31 3.97 5.67 10.38
C ILE A 31 5.05 5.90 9.32
N LEU A 32 5.28 4.90 8.48
CA LEU A 32 6.19 4.96 7.34
C LEU A 32 5.35 5.04 6.07
N ILE A 33 5.60 6.07 5.26
CA ILE A 33 4.94 6.26 3.96
C ILE A 33 5.99 6.17 2.88
N VAL A 34 5.87 5.20 1.99
CA VAL A 34 6.73 5.10 0.81
C VAL A 34 6.25 6.06 -0.26
N ASN A 35 7.18 6.83 -0.81
CA ASN A 35 7.01 7.81 -1.86
C ASN A 35 7.71 7.31 -3.13
N GLY A 36 6.94 6.87 -4.12
CA GLY A 36 7.51 6.27 -5.33
C GLY A 36 8.16 7.28 -6.26
N GLY A 37 7.70 8.53 -6.27
CA GLY A 37 8.16 9.55 -7.20
C GLY A 37 9.55 10.09 -6.90
N ASP A 38 10.02 10.00 -5.66
CA ASP A 38 11.37 10.39 -5.23
C ASP A 38 12.12 9.28 -4.48
N ASN A 39 11.56 8.07 -4.45
CA ASN A 39 12.09 6.89 -3.75
C ASN A 39 12.48 7.18 -2.30
N SER A 40 11.57 7.77 -1.55
CA SER A 40 11.80 8.08 -0.13
C SER A 40 10.76 7.44 0.78
N ILE A 41 11.04 7.45 2.08
CA ILE A 41 10.10 7.14 3.15
C ILE A 41 9.88 8.41 3.95
N THR A 42 8.64 8.89 4.02
CA THR A 42 8.23 9.90 4.99
C THR A 42 7.88 9.21 6.32
N LEU A 43 8.47 9.68 7.41
CA LEU A 43 8.24 9.17 8.75
C LEU A 43 7.37 10.16 9.54
N ILE A 44 6.28 9.69 10.15
CA ILE A 44 5.35 10.49 10.95
C ILE A 44 5.23 9.89 12.34
N ASP A 45 5.34 10.71 13.38
CA ASP A 45 5.11 10.30 14.76
C ASP A 45 3.60 10.20 15.06
N THR A 46 3.10 9.06 15.55
CA THR A 46 1.67 8.85 15.79
C THR A 46 1.12 9.62 16.99
N LYS A 47 1.98 10.14 17.88
CA LYS A 47 1.56 10.90 19.07
C LYS A 47 1.46 12.39 18.77
N THR A 48 2.48 12.93 18.10
CA THR A 48 2.54 14.36 17.76
C THR A 48 1.84 14.66 16.43
N LEU A 49 1.65 13.64 15.58
CA LEU A 49 1.13 13.77 14.22
C LEU A 49 2.00 14.68 13.33
N GLU A 50 3.30 14.80 13.63
CA GLU A 50 4.24 15.59 12.83
C GLU A 50 5.16 14.70 12.00
N LYS A 51 5.60 15.22 10.84
CA LYS A 51 6.69 14.62 10.06
C LYS A 51 7.97 14.66 10.89
N LYS A 52 8.54 13.49 11.18
CA LYS A 52 9.84 13.34 11.83
C LYS A 52 10.99 13.51 10.84
N ASN A 53 10.89 12.83 9.70
CA ASN A 53 11.99 12.67 8.77
C ASN A 53 11.52 12.33 7.36
N GLN A 54 12.41 12.47 6.38
CA GLN A 54 12.30 11.87 5.06
C GLN A 54 13.62 11.19 4.68
N PHE A 55 13.56 9.88 4.49
CA PHE A 55 14.71 9.03 4.22
C PHE A 55 14.70 8.57 2.77
N PHE A 56 15.77 8.78 2.01
CA PHE A 56 15.85 8.33 0.63
C PHE A 56 16.34 6.88 0.56
N LEU A 57 15.56 6.02 -0.09
CA LEU A 57 15.95 4.65 -0.37
C LEU A 57 17.13 4.70 -1.34
N GLN A 58 18.30 4.30 -0.87
CA GLN A 58 19.54 4.28 -1.67
C GLN A 58 19.44 3.26 -2.82
N SER A 59 18.81 3.68 -3.92
CA SER A 59 18.77 2.95 -5.19
C SER A 59 19.53 3.76 -6.25
N LYS A 60 20.34 3.08 -7.06
CA LYS A 60 21.06 3.71 -8.19
C LYS A 60 20.18 3.77 -9.45
N GLU A 61 19.01 3.16 -9.40
CA GLU A 61 18.11 2.92 -10.53
C GLU A 61 16.82 3.72 -10.32
N ASN A 62 16.19 4.15 -11.42
CA ASN A 62 14.88 4.79 -11.38
C ASN A 62 13.80 3.76 -11.03
N THR A 63 13.69 3.49 -9.74
CA THR A 63 12.63 2.67 -9.18
C THR A 63 11.45 3.54 -8.76
N PHE A 64 10.26 2.97 -8.58
CA PHE A 64 9.08 3.66 -8.08
C PHE A 64 8.55 2.91 -6.89
N ALA A 65 9.23 3.09 -5.74
CA ALA A 65 8.89 2.41 -4.50
C ALA A 65 7.37 2.42 -4.27
N HIS A 66 6.78 1.24 -4.11
CA HIS A 66 5.33 1.04 -4.21
C HIS A 66 4.72 0.76 -2.85
N HIS A 67 4.67 -0.50 -2.42
CA HIS A 67 4.17 -0.88 -1.09
C HIS A 67 5.28 -1.30 -0.13
N ILE A 68 5.01 -1.10 1.16
CA ILE A 68 5.91 -1.38 2.30
C ILE A 68 5.25 -2.35 3.27
N TYR A 69 6.00 -3.35 3.73
CA TYR A 69 5.50 -4.36 4.66
C TYR A 69 6.54 -4.69 5.71
N PHE A 70 6.14 -4.71 6.98
CA PHE A 70 7.00 -5.21 8.06
C PHE A 70 7.05 -6.73 8.06
N ASN A 71 8.18 -7.29 8.49
CA ASN A 71 8.24 -8.68 8.92
C ASN A 71 7.50 -8.86 10.26
N HIS A 72 7.30 -10.11 10.70
CA HIS A 72 6.44 -10.43 11.84
C HIS A 72 6.81 -9.69 13.14
N ASN A 73 8.11 -9.54 13.43
CA ASN A 73 8.61 -8.86 14.63
C ASN A 73 8.92 -7.36 14.40
N LYS A 74 8.60 -6.83 13.21
CA LYS A 74 8.83 -5.45 12.78
C LYS A 74 10.30 -5.00 12.85
N THR A 75 11.27 -5.91 12.88
CA THR A 75 12.70 -5.56 12.83
C THR A 75 13.18 -5.22 11.43
N GLU A 76 12.42 -5.64 10.42
CA GLU A 76 12.69 -5.36 9.01
C GLU A 76 11.42 -4.96 8.28
N PHE A 77 11.58 -4.18 7.22
CA PHE A 77 10.53 -3.99 6.23
C PHE A 77 11.04 -4.28 4.82
N SER A 78 10.13 -4.73 3.97
CA SER A 78 10.33 -4.93 2.54
C SER A 78 9.63 -3.81 1.78
N VAL A 79 10.19 -3.47 0.62
CA VAL A 79 9.60 -2.53 -0.34
C VAL A 79 9.69 -3.13 -1.73
N ALA A 80 8.59 -3.11 -2.47
CA ALA A 80 8.62 -3.38 -3.91
C ALA A 80 9.00 -2.12 -4.67
N LEU A 81 9.91 -2.26 -5.64
CA LEU A 81 10.56 -1.18 -6.35
C LEU A 81 10.47 -1.45 -7.86
N PRO A 82 9.26 -1.38 -8.45
CA PRO A 82 9.10 -1.52 -9.90
C PRO A 82 9.88 -0.43 -10.63
N GLU A 83 10.49 -0.74 -11.77
CA GLU A 83 11.08 0.26 -12.67
C GLU A 83 10.02 0.91 -13.57
N PHE A 84 8.79 0.97 -13.07
CA PHE A 84 7.62 1.50 -13.78
C PHE A 84 6.77 2.35 -12.84
N ASP A 85 6.32 3.48 -13.36
CA ASP A 85 5.45 4.41 -12.64
C ASP A 85 3.97 4.07 -12.82
N PHE A 86 3.38 3.48 -11.80
CA PHE A 86 1.95 3.11 -11.80
C PHE A 86 1.00 4.28 -11.57
N SER A 87 1.49 5.50 -11.31
CA SER A 87 0.65 6.65 -10.92
C SER A 87 -0.34 7.11 -12.00
N ASP A 88 -0.04 6.83 -13.27
CA ASP A 88 -0.91 7.25 -14.37
C ASP A 88 -1.98 6.21 -14.73
N ALA A 89 -1.61 4.93 -14.72
CA ALA A 89 -2.48 3.76 -14.79
C ALA A 89 -1.65 2.47 -14.91
N HIS A 90 -2.23 1.35 -14.47
CA HIS A 90 -1.58 0.03 -14.47
C HIS A 90 -1.56 -0.62 -15.87
N ASP A 91 -2.57 -0.33 -16.70
CA ASP A 91 -2.72 -0.86 -18.07
C ASP A 91 -1.64 -0.37 -19.03
N LYS A 92 -0.97 0.75 -18.71
CA LYS A 92 0.18 1.25 -19.48
C LYS A 92 1.35 0.25 -19.53
N LEU A 93 1.45 -0.69 -18.58
CA LEU A 93 2.47 -1.74 -18.63
C LEU A 93 2.26 -2.72 -19.79
N HIS A 94 1.05 -2.86 -20.34
CA HIS A 94 0.78 -3.77 -21.47
C HIS A 94 1.61 -3.46 -22.72
N PHE A 95 2.15 -2.24 -22.81
CA PHE A 95 2.94 -1.79 -23.95
C PHE A 95 4.45 -1.79 -23.69
N VAL A 96 4.92 -2.17 -22.49
CA VAL A 96 6.33 -2.15 -22.12
C VAL A 96 6.69 -3.30 -21.18
N VAL A 97 7.88 -3.87 -21.33
CA VAL A 97 8.43 -4.78 -20.32
C VAL A 97 9.22 -3.92 -19.32
N ALA A 98 8.76 -3.86 -18.08
CA ALA A 98 9.49 -3.22 -16.99
C ALA A 98 10.00 -4.27 -16.00
N LEU A 99 11.22 -4.08 -15.52
CA LEU A 99 11.80 -4.88 -14.44
C LEU A 99 11.24 -4.43 -13.10
N GLY A 100 11.54 -5.20 -12.06
CA GLY A 100 11.23 -4.83 -10.68
C GLY A 100 12.38 -5.15 -9.76
N ASN A 101 12.26 -4.66 -8.53
CA ASN A 101 13.24 -4.91 -7.48
C ASN A 101 12.53 -5.18 -6.16
N VAL A 102 13.21 -5.92 -5.28
CA VAL A 102 12.83 -6.12 -3.89
C VAL A 102 13.94 -5.56 -3.01
N GLY A 103 13.58 -4.59 -2.18
CA GLY A 103 14.46 -4.04 -1.16
C GLY A 103 14.05 -4.51 0.22
N ILE A 104 15.02 -4.86 1.06
CA ILE A 104 14.79 -5.22 2.46
C ILE A 104 15.69 -4.40 3.35
N PHE A 105 15.10 -3.79 4.37
CA PHE A 105 15.72 -2.77 5.17
C PHE A 105 15.53 -3.07 6.65
N ASP A 106 16.51 -2.67 7.45
CA ASP A 106 16.35 -2.59 8.89
C ASP A 106 15.27 -1.55 9.23
N SER A 107 14.30 -1.94 10.06
CA SER A 107 13.16 -1.06 10.35
C SER A 107 13.55 0.21 11.07
N ASN A 108 14.54 0.17 11.98
CA ASN A 108 14.90 1.35 12.76
C ASN A 108 15.77 2.31 11.94
N THR A 109 16.81 1.77 11.31
CA THR A 109 17.84 2.59 10.67
C THR A 109 17.57 2.87 9.20
N GLY A 110 16.70 2.10 8.55
CA GLY A 110 16.55 2.11 7.09
C GLY A 110 17.76 1.51 6.37
N GLN A 111 18.71 0.90 7.08
CA GLN A 111 19.88 0.29 6.48
C GLN A 111 19.44 -0.84 5.55
N ARG A 112 19.85 -0.76 4.29
CA ARG A 112 19.58 -1.80 3.29
C ARG A 112 20.31 -3.09 3.65
N LYS A 113 19.56 -4.13 3.96
CA LYS A 113 20.05 -5.49 4.23
C LYS A 113 20.16 -6.30 2.95
N GLN A 114 19.16 -6.19 2.08
CA GLN A 114 19.16 -6.83 0.76
C GLN A 114 18.52 -5.94 -0.29
N PHE A 115 18.93 -6.17 -1.54
CA PHE A 115 18.36 -5.54 -2.72
C PHE A 115 18.66 -6.44 -3.90
N PHE A 116 17.63 -6.89 -4.61
CA PHE A 116 17.78 -7.78 -5.76
C PHE A 116 16.68 -7.52 -6.78
N GLY A 117 17.03 -7.72 -8.05
CA GLY A 117 16.12 -7.58 -9.18
C GLY A 117 15.20 -8.78 -9.33
N VAL A 118 14.01 -8.53 -9.87
CA VAL A 118 13.01 -9.51 -10.29
C VAL A 118 12.67 -9.27 -11.77
N PRO A 119 12.27 -10.32 -12.52
CA PRO A 119 12.24 -10.24 -13.98
C PRO A 119 11.10 -9.39 -14.55
N PHE A 120 10.12 -8.99 -13.73
CA PHE A 120 9.05 -8.09 -14.10
C PHE A 120 8.70 -7.15 -12.93
N ALA A 121 8.06 -6.03 -13.23
CA ALA A 121 7.54 -5.12 -12.22
C ALA A 121 6.65 -5.83 -11.21
N ASN A 122 6.80 -5.45 -9.94
CA ASN A 122 6.09 -6.03 -8.80
C ASN A 122 5.40 -4.94 -7.96
N TYR A 123 4.20 -5.22 -7.45
CA TYR A 123 3.42 -4.29 -6.61
C TYR A 123 3.87 -4.30 -5.17
N ASN A 124 4.13 -5.49 -4.64
CA ASN A 124 4.54 -5.71 -3.28
C ASN A 124 5.54 -6.85 -3.14
N ALA A 125 6.17 -6.91 -1.97
CA ALA A 125 7.05 -7.98 -1.55
C ALA A 125 6.73 -8.29 -0.10
N LEU A 126 6.29 -9.50 0.21
CA LEU A 126 5.80 -9.90 1.52
C LEU A 126 6.75 -10.87 2.20
N PHE A 127 6.99 -10.68 3.49
CA PHE A 127 7.58 -11.71 4.34
C PHE A 127 6.59 -12.85 4.54
N SER A 128 7.06 -14.09 4.39
CA SER A 128 6.33 -15.25 4.89
C SER A 128 6.18 -15.18 6.41
N LYS A 129 5.02 -15.63 6.91
CA LYS A 129 4.78 -15.76 8.38
C LYS A 129 5.31 -17.09 8.93
N LYS A 130 5.66 -18.06 8.08
CA LYS A 130 6.02 -19.44 8.46
C LYS A 130 7.47 -19.81 8.15
N SER A 131 8.12 -19.10 7.23
CA SER A 131 9.42 -19.44 6.65
C SER A 131 10.23 -18.16 6.42
N ASP A 132 11.55 -18.28 6.30
CA ASP A 132 12.44 -17.16 6.00
C ASP A 132 12.44 -16.86 4.49
N GLU A 133 11.30 -16.37 3.99
CA GLU A 133 11.03 -16.21 2.56
C GLU A 133 10.41 -14.84 2.25
N ILE A 134 10.69 -14.33 1.05
CA ILE A 134 10.00 -13.18 0.44
C ILE A 134 9.17 -13.66 -0.74
N TRP A 135 7.92 -13.25 -0.77
CA TRP A 135 6.94 -13.57 -1.81
C TRP A 135 6.57 -12.33 -2.60
N THR A 136 6.54 -12.39 -3.93
CA THR A 136 6.20 -11.25 -4.77
C THR A 136 5.50 -11.68 -6.06
N GLY A 137 4.42 -10.97 -6.41
CA GLY A 137 3.73 -11.12 -7.69
C GLY A 137 4.44 -10.33 -8.79
N LEU A 138 4.52 -10.91 -9.99
CA LEU A 138 5.24 -10.36 -11.14
C LEU A 138 4.26 -10.01 -12.25
N MET A 139 4.02 -8.71 -12.45
CA MET A 139 3.02 -8.23 -13.40
C MET A 139 3.48 -8.50 -14.83
N SER A 140 2.87 -9.49 -15.45
CA SER A 140 3.11 -9.92 -16.83
C SER A 140 1.93 -10.75 -17.31
N HIS A 141 1.74 -10.82 -18.63
CA HIS A 141 0.77 -11.74 -19.25
C HIS A 141 1.04 -13.23 -18.94
N SER A 142 2.28 -13.57 -18.54
CA SER A 142 2.64 -14.94 -18.17
C SER A 142 2.35 -15.29 -16.70
N GLY A 143 2.00 -14.29 -15.89
CA GLY A 143 1.50 -14.41 -14.51
C GLY A 143 2.35 -15.28 -13.58
N LYS A 144 3.21 -14.66 -12.78
CA LYS A 144 4.07 -15.41 -11.84
C LYS A 144 3.98 -14.87 -10.42
N VAL A 145 4.07 -15.77 -9.45
CA VAL A 145 4.45 -15.46 -8.06
C VAL A 145 5.79 -16.11 -7.80
N ASN A 146 6.79 -15.31 -7.46
CA ASN A 146 8.14 -15.79 -7.14
C ASN A 146 8.36 -15.78 -5.62
N ILE A 147 9.03 -16.82 -5.16
CA ILE A 147 9.40 -17.02 -3.76
C ILE A 147 10.91 -17.05 -3.68
N TYR A 148 11.48 -16.13 -2.92
CA TYR A 148 12.91 -16.00 -2.70
C TYR A 148 13.26 -16.30 -1.25
N SER A 149 14.44 -16.88 -1.02
CA SER A 149 15.03 -16.98 0.31
C SER A 149 15.33 -15.58 0.82
N ARG A 150 14.85 -15.26 2.02
CA ARG A 150 15.13 -13.98 2.67
C ARG A 150 16.59 -13.85 3.09
N SER A 151 17.33 -14.93 3.29
CA SER A 151 18.72 -14.84 3.79
C SER A 151 19.77 -14.56 2.71
N ASP A 152 19.54 -15.03 1.48
CA ASP A 152 20.53 -14.98 0.39
C ASP A 152 19.95 -14.60 -0.99
N ASN A 153 18.65 -14.27 -1.07
CA ASN A 153 17.93 -13.91 -2.29
C ASN A 153 17.81 -15.04 -3.33
N ALA A 154 18.14 -16.28 -2.99
CA ALA A 154 18.02 -17.39 -3.93
C ALA A 154 16.54 -17.61 -4.31
N LEU A 155 16.23 -17.78 -5.60
CA LEU A 155 14.90 -18.16 -6.06
C LEU A 155 14.60 -19.59 -5.59
N ILE A 156 13.61 -19.74 -4.71
CA ILE A 156 13.16 -21.03 -4.19
C ILE A 156 12.15 -21.66 -5.14
N LYS A 157 11.19 -20.87 -5.61
CA LYS A 157 10.09 -21.37 -6.43
C LYS A 157 9.48 -20.27 -7.28
N GLU A 158 9.09 -20.65 -8.49
CA GLU A 158 8.19 -19.90 -9.34
C GLU A 158 6.85 -20.64 -9.40
N ILE A 159 5.76 -19.93 -9.14
CA ILE A 159 4.39 -20.44 -9.25
C ILE A 159 3.71 -19.72 -10.41
N SER A 160 3.21 -20.48 -11.39
CA SER A 160 2.46 -19.91 -12.52
C SER A 160 1.02 -19.65 -12.08
N VAL A 161 0.60 -18.39 -12.14
CA VAL A 161 -0.74 -17.91 -11.81
C VAL A 161 -1.38 -17.29 -13.05
N GLY A 162 -2.58 -16.71 -12.90
CA GLY A 162 -3.21 -15.97 -13.99
C GLY A 162 -2.44 -14.70 -14.40
N PRO A 163 -2.69 -14.18 -15.61
CA PRO A 163 -2.07 -12.95 -16.13
C PRO A 163 -2.29 -11.74 -15.22
N ASP A 164 -1.31 -10.84 -15.23
CA ASP A 164 -1.26 -9.59 -14.47
C ASP A 164 -1.58 -9.77 -12.98
N PRO A 165 -0.80 -10.60 -12.25
CA PRO A 165 -0.92 -10.65 -10.80
C PRO A 165 -0.54 -9.28 -10.22
N THR A 166 -1.42 -8.75 -9.39
CA THR A 166 -1.22 -7.45 -8.71
C THR A 166 -0.79 -7.68 -7.25
N GLU A 167 -1.51 -7.12 -6.29
CA GLU A 167 -1.24 -7.27 -4.87
C GLU A 167 -1.35 -8.74 -4.45
N LEU A 168 -0.31 -9.24 -3.78
CA LEU A 168 -0.34 -10.52 -3.05
C LEU A 168 -0.73 -10.25 -1.60
N LEU A 169 -1.45 -11.15 -0.93
CA LEU A 169 -1.63 -11.12 0.53
C LEU A 169 -1.34 -12.47 1.17
N ILE A 170 -0.71 -12.46 2.35
CA ILE A 170 -0.50 -13.65 3.18
C ILE A 170 -1.49 -13.63 4.36
N VAL A 171 -2.38 -14.62 4.37
CA VAL A 171 -3.61 -14.68 5.20
C VAL A 171 -3.74 -16.04 5.90
N ASN A 172 -4.78 -16.22 6.70
CA ASN A 172 -5.05 -17.44 7.49
C ASN A 172 -3.84 -17.91 8.30
N ASN A 173 -3.34 -16.98 9.11
CA ASN A 173 -2.13 -17.06 9.93
C ASN A 173 -0.87 -17.51 9.14
N GLY A 174 -0.83 -17.14 7.86
CA GLY A 174 0.27 -17.46 6.97
C GLY A 174 0.15 -18.80 6.27
N ALA A 175 -0.98 -19.50 6.38
CA ALA A 175 -1.21 -20.76 5.68
C ALA A 175 -1.49 -20.56 4.19
N HIS A 176 -2.04 -19.40 3.81
CA HIS A 176 -2.40 -19.13 2.42
C HIS A 176 -1.82 -17.81 1.94
N ALA A 177 -1.40 -17.80 0.68
CA ALA A 177 -1.20 -16.58 -0.08
C ALA A 177 -2.32 -16.44 -1.11
N VAL A 178 -2.82 -15.23 -1.33
CA VAL A 178 -3.87 -14.94 -2.31
C VAL A 178 -3.46 -13.82 -3.23
N VAL A 179 -3.79 -13.95 -4.53
CA VAL A 179 -3.43 -12.96 -5.55
C VAL A 179 -4.58 -12.78 -6.53
N ALA A 180 -4.90 -11.52 -6.81
CA ALA A 180 -5.80 -11.12 -7.89
C ALA A 180 -5.03 -11.06 -9.21
N CYS A 181 -5.59 -11.64 -10.27
CA CYS A 181 -5.00 -11.66 -11.60
C CYS A 181 -5.85 -10.81 -12.55
N GLY A 182 -5.30 -9.69 -13.01
CA GLY A 182 -6.02 -8.57 -13.65
C GLY A 182 -6.74 -8.90 -14.95
N GLU A 183 -6.27 -9.88 -15.72
CA GLU A 183 -6.94 -10.29 -16.97
C GLU A 183 -7.80 -11.55 -16.78
N THR A 184 -8.28 -11.80 -15.56
CA THR A 184 -9.06 -12.99 -15.22
C THR A 184 -10.41 -12.65 -14.55
N SER A 185 -11.05 -13.65 -13.97
CA SER A 185 -12.16 -13.49 -13.04
C SER A 185 -11.98 -14.43 -11.85
N PHE A 186 -10.74 -14.58 -11.39
CA PHE A 186 -10.36 -15.50 -10.34
C PHE A 186 -9.45 -14.85 -9.29
N LEU A 187 -9.72 -15.17 -8.03
CA LEU A 187 -8.75 -15.02 -6.95
C LEU A 187 -7.98 -16.34 -6.83
N THR A 188 -6.67 -16.30 -7.04
CA THR A 188 -5.82 -17.49 -6.92
C THR A 188 -5.41 -17.66 -5.47
N VAL A 189 -5.59 -18.87 -4.91
CA VAL A 189 -5.21 -19.24 -3.54
C VAL A 189 -4.09 -20.26 -3.59
N ILE A 190 -2.99 -19.96 -2.91
CA ILE A 190 -1.76 -20.74 -2.85
C ILE A 190 -1.54 -21.21 -1.42
N ASP A 191 -1.26 -22.50 -1.22
CA ASP A 191 -0.77 -23.06 0.04
C ASP A 191 0.70 -22.65 0.21
N THR A 192 1.03 -21.94 1.30
CA THR A 192 2.36 -21.36 1.51
C THR A 192 3.42 -22.40 1.87
N GLU A 193 3.01 -23.53 2.44
CA GLU A 193 3.90 -24.60 2.85
C GLU A 193 4.24 -25.47 1.64
N LYS A 194 3.23 -25.87 0.87
CA LYS A 194 3.39 -26.66 -0.35
C LYS A 194 3.90 -25.85 -1.53
N LYS A 195 3.68 -24.54 -1.52
CA LYS A 195 3.99 -23.61 -2.63
C LYS A 195 3.26 -24.00 -3.91
N GLU A 196 1.98 -24.33 -3.77
CA GLU A 196 1.11 -24.83 -4.83
C GLU A 196 -0.25 -24.15 -4.79
N ILE A 197 -0.83 -23.91 -5.97
CA ILE A 197 -2.21 -23.41 -6.08
C ILE A 197 -3.15 -24.51 -5.58
N ILE A 198 -4.01 -24.16 -4.63
CA ILE A 198 -5.04 -25.07 -4.11
C ILE A 198 -6.43 -24.74 -4.63
N LYS A 199 -6.66 -23.50 -5.07
CA LYS A 199 -7.96 -23.07 -5.57
C LYS A 199 -7.87 -21.80 -6.42
N GLU A 200 -8.71 -21.73 -7.44
CA GLU A 200 -9.10 -20.49 -8.09
C GLU A 200 -10.58 -20.21 -7.73
N ILE A 201 -10.82 -19.12 -7.00
CA ILE A 201 -12.15 -18.74 -6.54
C ILE A 201 -12.74 -17.79 -7.58
N LYS A 202 -13.89 -18.17 -8.16
CA LYS A 202 -14.59 -17.31 -9.11
C LYS A 202 -15.06 -16.03 -8.41
N ILE A 203 -14.74 -14.90 -9.03
CA ILE A 203 -15.07 -13.53 -8.61
C ILE A 203 -15.53 -12.74 -9.84
N ASP A 204 -15.78 -11.44 -9.67
CA ASP A 204 -16.10 -10.58 -10.80
C ASP A 204 -14.90 -10.41 -11.77
N PRO A 205 -15.16 -10.08 -13.04
CA PRO A 205 -14.09 -9.90 -14.02
C PRO A 205 -13.17 -8.70 -13.73
N TYR A 206 -11.91 -8.83 -14.16
CA TYR A 206 -10.89 -7.79 -14.08
C TYR A 206 -10.65 -7.27 -12.64
N PRO A 207 -10.34 -8.18 -11.69
CA PRO A 207 -10.00 -7.76 -10.33
C PRO A 207 -8.72 -6.92 -10.37
N THR A 208 -8.68 -5.83 -9.62
CA THR A 208 -7.54 -4.92 -9.58
C THR A 208 -6.61 -5.21 -8.42
N ASN A 209 -7.14 -5.49 -7.23
CA ASN A 209 -6.35 -5.76 -6.03
C ASN A 209 -7.07 -6.70 -5.06
N VAL A 210 -6.32 -7.20 -4.08
CA VAL A 210 -6.87 -7.91 -2.92
C VAL A 210 -6.38 -7.24 -1.63
N TRP A 211 -7.31 -7.00 -0.71
CA TRP A 211 -7.10 -6.31 0.56
C TRP A 211 -7.51 -7.20 1.74
N LYS A 212 -6.90 -6.97 2.91
CA LYS A 212 -7.27 -7.69 4.14
C LYS A 212 -8.70 -7.31 4.56
N GLY A 213 -9.51 -8.29 4.90
CA GLY A 213 -10.83 -8.08 5.49
C GLY A 213 -10.80 -7.86 7.00
N TRP A 214 -11.98 -7.91 7.64
CA TRP A 214 -12.17 -7.76 9.09
C TRP A 214 -11.59 -8.90 9.94
N SER A 215 -11.02 -9.93 9.31
CA SER A 215 -10.34 -11.03 10.01
C SER A 215 -9.29 -11.63 9.08
N ASP A 216 -8.36 -12.40 9.62
CA ASP A 216 -7.29 -13.01 8.82
C ASP A 216 -7.80 -14.09 7.84
N ASP A 217 -9.06 -14.51 7.95
CA ASP A 217 -9.73 -15.48 7.07
C ASP A 217 -10.61 -14.81 6.01
N VAL A 218 -10.72 -13.49 6.01
CA VAL A 218 -11.55 -12.75 5.06
C VAL A 218 -10.68 -11.81 4.26
N VAL A 219 -10.90 -11.79 2.95
CA VAL A 219 -10.27 -10.84 2.04
C VAL A 219 -11.31 -10.12 1.21
N PHE A 220 -10.95 -8.91 0.81
CA PHE A 220 -11.71 -8.05 -0.08
C PHE A 220 -11.05 -8.05 -1.44
N VAL A 221 -11.79 -8.45 -2.46
CA VAL A 221 -11.31 -8.41 -3.83
C VAL A 221 -11.91 -7.19 -4.52
N GLU A 222 -11.06 -6.21 -4.78
CA GLU A 222 -11.42 -4.97 -5.47
C GLU A 222 -11.57 -5.26 -6.97
N ASN A 223 -12.72 -4.90 -7.53
CA ASN A 223 -12.96 -5.00 -8.97
C ASN A 223 -13.24 -3.61 -9.54
N ALA A 224 -12.21 -2.77 -9.61
CA ALA A 224 -12.39 -1.36 -9.94
C ALA A 224 -13.01 -1.13 -11.32
N VAL A 225 -12.75 -2.02 -12.30
CA VAL A 225 -13.35 -1.95 -13.65
C VAL A 225 -14.86 -2.23 -13.62
N ARG A 226 -15.31 -3.06 -12.67
CA ARG A 226 -16.72 -3.44 -12.50
C ARG A 226 -17.45 -2.61 -11.45
N ASN A 227 -16.75 -1.67 -10.80
CA ASN A 227 -17.26 -0.90 -9.67
C ASN A 227 -17.84 -1.80 -8.57
N SER A 228 -17.17 -2.90 -8.24
CA SER A 228 -17.67 -3.84 -7.24
C SER A 228 -16.57 -4.31 -6.28
N LEU A 229 -17.01 -4.94 -5.21
CA LEU A 229 -16.19 -5.67 -4.24
C LEU A 229 -16.77 -7.06 -4.05
N ASN A 230 -15.94 -8.10 -4.11
CA ASN A 230 -16.28 -9.42 -3.56
C ASN A 230 -15.66 -9.62 -2.18
N VAL A 231 -16.43 -10.12 -1.22
CA VAL A 231 -15.94 -10.55 0.09
C VAL A 231 -15.73 -12.06 0.05
N VAL A 232 -14.50 -12.51 0.25
CA VAL A 232 -14.12 -13.92 0.14
C VAL A 232 -13.72 -14.44 1.51
N ASN A 233 -14.29 -15.59 1.91
CA ASN A 233 -13.82 -16.35 3.06
C ASN A 233 -12.80 -17.38 2.59
N ILE A 234 -11.59 -17.29 3.11
CA ILE A 234 -10.44 -18.13 2.73
C ILE A 234 -10.52 -19.51 3.38
N SER A 235 -11.13 -19.63 4.57
CA SER A 235 -11.31 -20.93 5.22
C SER A 235 -12.34 -21.81 4.49
N THR A 236 -13.35 -21.21 3.85
CA THR A 236 -14.33 -21.94 3.00
C THR A 236 -14.02 -21.86 1.51
N LEU A 237 -13.01 -21.07 1.11
CA LEU A 237 -12.60 -20.83 -0.27
C LEU A 237 -13.77 -20.39 -1.18
N SER A 238 -14.60 -19.48 -0.70
CA SER A 238 -15.82 -19.04 -1.39
C SER A 238 -16.11 -17.56 -1.20
N VAL A 239 -16.71 -16.94 -2.21
CA VAL A 239 -17.35 -15.62 -2.08
C VAL A 239 -18.53 -15.74 -1.11
N THR A 240 -18.61 -14.83 -0.14
CA THR A 240 -19.64 -14.81 0.91
C THR A 240 -20.53 -13.59 0.85
N ASP A 241 -20.08 -12.53 0.17
CA ASP A 241 -20.82 -11.28 0.03
C ASP A 241 -20.26 -10.48 -1.16
N TYR A 242 -20.99 -9.45 -1.57
CA TYR A 242 -20.55 -8.52 -2.59
C TYR A 242 -21.14 -7.12 -2.37
N ILE A 243 -20.52 -6.11 -2.95
CA ILE A 243 -21.02 -4.73 -2.96
C ILE A 243 -20.87 -4.16 -4.36
N ASP A 244 -21.94 -3.59 -4.90
CA ASP A 244 -21.90 -2.75 -6.10
C ASP A 244 -21.79 -1.28 -5.71
N PHE A 245 -20.91 -0.56 -6.39
CA PHE A 245 -20.64 0.85 -6.16
C PHE A 245 -21.09 1.71 -7.35
N PRO A 246 -21.60 2.93 -7.10
CA PRO A 246 -21.87 3.91 -8.16
C PRO A 246 -20.60 4.67 -8.60
N PHE A 247 -19.42 4.23 -8.18
CA PHE A 247 -18.12 4.86 -8.44
C PHE A 247 -17.04 3.78 -8.58
N LYS A 248 -15.89 4.14 -9.15
CA LYS A 248 -14.71 3.26 -9.22
C LYS A 248 -14.06 3.18 -7.83
N PRO A 249 -14.09 2.02 -7.13
CA PRO A 249 -13.39 1.87 -5.87
C PRO A 249 -11.88 1.80 -6.11
N GLY A 250 -11.10 2.30 -5.17
CA GLY A 250 -9.69 1.98 -5.01
C GLY A 250 -9.46 1.20 -3.72
N MET A 251 -8.31 1.44 -3.10
CA MET A 251 -7.90 0.86 -1.83
C MET A 251 -9.02 0.92 -0.78
N MET A 252 -9.20 -0.18 -0.03
CA MET A 252 -10.17 -0.26 1.05
C MET A 252 -9.64 -0.95 2.31
N VAL A 253 -9.94 -0.39 3.48
CA VAL A 253 -9.61 -0.93 4.81
C VAL A 253 -10.87 -1.07 5.66
N PHE A 254 -10.92 -2.12 6.49
CA PHE A 254 -11.96 -2.26 7.52
C PHE A 254 -11.46 -1.72 8.86
N ASN A 255 -12.29 -0.94 9.54
CA ASN A 255 -12.04 -0.45 10.90
C ASN A 255 -12.80 -1.33 11.89
N ASP A 256 -12.08 -2.02 12.77
CA ASP A 256 -12.71 -2.94 13.72
C ASP A 256 -13.43 -2.19 14.85
N LEU A 257 -12.94 -1.00 15.21
CA LEU A 257 -13.55 -0.17 16.26
C LEU A 257 -14.97 0.28 15.87
N THR A 258 -15.15 0.83 14.67
CA THR A 258 -16.45 1.37 14.22
C THR A 258 -17.26 0.37 13.39
N GLN A 259 -16.67 -0.76 13.01
CA GLN A 259 -17.24 -1.76 12.09
C GLN A 259 -17.60 -1.14 10.74
N GLU A 260 -16.66 -0.35 10.18
CA GLU A 260 -16.84 0.40 8.95
C GLU A 260 -15.79 0.02 7.89
N LEU A 261 -16.21 -0.06 6.64
CA LEU A 261 -15.35 -0.21 5.47
C LEU A 261 -15.07 1.18 4.89
N TRP A 262 -13.81 1.61 4.88
CA TRP A 262 -13.37 2.88 4.31
C TRP A 262 -12.75 2.62 2.94
N ILE A 263 -13.21 3.32 1.91
CA ILE A 263 -12.87 3.07 0.51
C ILE A 263 -12.40 4.37 -0.13
N CYS A 264 -11.19 4.37 -0.69
CA CYS A 264 -10.73 5.45 -1.56
C CYS A 264 -11.64 5.56 -2.78
N ALA A 265 -12.25 6.72 -2.99
CA ALA A 265 -12.93 7.07 -4.22
C ALA A 265 -11.99 7.98 -5.01
N GLY A 266 -11.51 7.46 -6.15
CA GLY A 266 -10.35 7.99 -6.90
C GLY A 266 -10.44 9.45 -7.37
N PRO A 267 -9.53 9.89 -8.27
CA PRO A 267 -9.21 11.31 -8.46
C PRO A 267 -10.37 12.18 -8.96
N SER A 268 -11.44 11.59 -9.50
CA SER A 268 -12.65 12.33 -9.88
C SER A 268 -13.54 12.70 -8.70
N GLN A 269 -13.37 12.05 -7.54
CA GLN A 269 -14.17 12.26 -6.33
C GLN A 269 -13.37 12.92 -5.20
N ASN A 270 -12.09 12.57 -5.04
CA ASN A 270 -11.21 13.08 -3.97
C ASN A 270 -11.85 12.95 -2.59
N LYS A 271 -12.33 11.74 -2.29
CA LYS A 271 -13.02 11.38 -1.06
C LYS A 271 -12.62 9.99 -0.61
N VAL A 272 -12.81 9.72 0.68
CA VAL A 272 -12.98 8.36 1.18
C VAL A 272 -14.45 8.18 1.54
N TYR A 273 -15.08 7.15 0.99
CA TYR A 273 -16.44 6.77 1.33
C TYR A 273 -16.45 5.70 2.40
N ILE A 274 -17.38 5.83 3.34
CA ILE A 274 -17.45 4.98 4.53
C ILE A 274 -18.75 4.20 4.47
N TYR A 275 -18.63 2.88 4.49
CA TYR A 275 -19.73 1.94 4.40
C TYR A 275 -19.86 1.15 5.70
N LYS A 276 -21.09 0.81 6.07
CA LYS A 276 -21.38 -0.06 7.21
C LYS A 276 -22.44 -1.08 6.83
N LYS A 277 -22.27 -2.31 7.34
CA LYS A 277 -23.25 -3.37 7.16
C LYS A 277 -24.29 -3.32 8.28
N THR A 278 -25.54 -3.03 7.94
CA THR A 278 -26.67 -3.01 8.87
C THR A 278 -27.78 -3.90 8.34
N ALA A 279 -28.32 -4.78 9.18
CA ALA A 279 -29.34 -5.77 8.79
C ALA A 279 -28.97 -6.57 7.52
N GLY A 280 -27.70 -6.98 7.43
CA GLY A 280 -27.18 -7.77 6.31
C GLY A 280 -26.86 -7.00 5.03
N LYS A 281 -27.07 -5.68 5.00
CA LYS A 281 -26.83 -4.85 3.79
C LYS A 281 -25.78 -3.79 4.03
N TRP A 282 -24.86 -3.65 3.08
CA TRP A 282 -23.89 -2.56 3.05
C TRP A 282 -24.54 -1.27 2.57
N ASN A 283 -24.33 -0.20 3.32
CA ASN A 283 -24.79 1.14 2.96
C ASN A 283 -23.67 2.14 3.20
N LYS A 284 -23.54 3.14 2.33
CA LYS A 284 -22.70 4.29 2.58
C LYS A 284 -23.31 5.09 3.73
N THR A 285 -22.58 5.26 4.83
CA THR A 285 -23.04 5.97 6.03
C THR A 285 -22.39 7.34 6.18
N SER A 286 -21.20 7.54 5.61
CA SER A 286 -20.45 8.79 5.71
C SER A 286 -19.44 8.94 4.58
N GLU A 287 -18.75 10.06 4.55
CA GLU A 287 -17.61 10.35 3.69
C GLU A 287 -16.69 11.39 4.34
N ILE A 288 -15.42 11.36 3.99
CA ILE A 288 -14.45 12.42 4.30
C ILE A 288 -13.87 12.97 3.01
N ALA A 289 -13.61 14.28 2.99
CA ALA A 289 -12.91 14.92 1.88
C ALA A 289 -11.40 14.66 1.99
N THR A 290 -10.76 14.42 0.85
CA THR A 290 -9.31 14.25 0.73
C THR A 290 -8.74 15.26 -0.25
N GLU A 291 -7.42 15.24 -0.43
CA GLU A 291 -6.79 15.92 -1.56
C GLU A 291 -6.79 15.02 -2.79
N ASN A 292 -6.03 15.41 -3.83
CA ASN A 292 -6.12 14.76 -5.14
C ASN A 292 -5.55 13.33 -5.09
N ASP A 293 -6.37 12.39 -5.53
CA ASP A 293 -6.02 10.98 -5.71
C ASP A 293 -5.74 10.25 -4.38
N PRO A 294 -6.78 10.07 -3.52
CA PRO A 294 -6.63 9.26 -2.32
C PRO A 294 -6.26 7.83 -2.71
N HIS A 295 -5.12 7.36 -2.19
CA HIS A 295 -4.46 6.16 -2.74
C HIS A 295 -4.42 4.99 -1.77
N GLN A 296 -4.01 5.23 -0.51
CA GLN A 296 -4.00 4.20 0.54
C GLN A 296 -4.48 4.79 1.87
N ILE A 297 -5.04 3.92 2.70
CA ILE A 297 -5.53 4.23 4.05
C ILE A 297 -4.87 3.25 5.03
N ALA A 298 -4.50 3.72 6.21
CA ALA A 298 -4.16 2.85 7.34
C ALA A 298 -4.77 3.39 8.63
N PHE A 299 -5.26 2.48 9.48
CA PHE A 299 -5.68 2.82 10.83
C PHE A 299 -4.53 2.68 11.82
N PHE A 300 -4.54 3.50 12.85
CA PHE A 300 -3.58 3.46 13.95
C PHE A 300 -4.23 3.95 15.25
N ASP A 301 -3.49 3.87 16.35
CA ASP A 301 -3.98 4.26 17.68
C ASP A 301 -5.23 3.45 18.09
N ASN A 302 -5.11 2.12 17.98
CA ASN A 302 -6.21 1.17 18.20
C ASN A 302 -7.46 1.55 17.39
N ASP A 303 -7.29 1.77 16.09
CA ASP A 303 -8.35 2.13 15.16
C ASP A 303 -9.07 3.47 15.39
N ASN A 304 -8.58 4.32 16.31
CA ASN A 304 -9.18 5.63 16.57
C ASN A 304 -8.76 6.72 15.59
N LYS A 305 -7.67 6.50 14.83
CA LYS A 305 -7.19 7.45 13.83
C LYS A 305 -6.91 6.74 12.52
N ALA A 306 -7.07 7.48 11.42
CA ALA A 306 -6.76 7.02 10.08
C ALA A 306 -5.76 7.97 9.44
N VAL A 307 -4.80 7.45 8.69
CA VAL A 307 -3.99 8.24 7.75
C VAL A 307 -4.43 7.87 6.33
N VAL A 308 -4.69 8.88 5.51
CA VAL A 308 -4.98 8.75 4.08
C VAL A 308 -3.89 9.47 3.31
N ILE A 309 -3.25 8.78 2.37
CA ILE A 309 -2.28 9.40 1.47
C ILE A 309 -2.93 9.79 0.15
N ASN A 310 -2.52 10.93 -0.39
CA ASN A 310 -3.01 11.48 -1.66
C ASN A 310 -1.84 11.52 -2.65
N GLN A 311 -1.84 10.61 -3.62
CA GLN A 311 -0.68 10.36 -4.48
C GLN A 311 -0.34 11.58 -5.35
N LYS A 312 -1.35 12.25 -5.93
CA LYS A 312 -1.12 13.42 -6.81
C LYS A 312 -0.91 14.72 -6.05
N SER A 313 -1.30 14.77 -4.77
CA SER A 313 -1.10 15.94 -3.92
C SER A 313 0.16 15.88 -3.06
N ASN A 314 0.85 14.73 -2.99
CA ASN A 314 2.02 14.53 -2.14
C ASN A 314 1.73 14.84 -0.66
N THR A 315 0.59 14.36 -0.17
CA THR A 315 0.17 14.61 1.21
C THR A 315 -0.31 13.36 1.94
N ALA A 316 -0.14 13.38 3.26
CA ALA A 316 -0.78 12.48 4.19
C ALA A 316 -1.75 13.29 5.06
N MET A 317 -3.01 12.86 5.12
CA MET A 317 -4.08 13.49 5.88
C MET A 317 -4.51 12.54 7.00
N ILE A 318 -4.45 13.02 8.24
CA ILE A 318 -4.78 12.24 9.44
C ILE A 318 -6.15 12.66 9.94
N PHE A 319 -7.02 11.69 10.19
CA PHE A 319 -8.40 11.90 10.60
C PHE A 319 -8.71 11.23 11.94
N ASP A 320 -9.61 11.85 12.71
CA ASP A 320 -10.30 11.20 13.82
C ASP A 320 -11.36 10.25 13.27
N VAL A 321 -11.27 8.96 13.60
CA VAL A 321 -12.16 7.94 13.05
C VAL A 321 -13.58 8.08 13.57
N ASN A 322 -13.80 8.53 14.81
CA ASN A 322 -15.15 8.65 15.36
C ASN A 322 -15.84 9.91 14.84
N LYS A 323 -15.13 11.02 14.82
CA LYS A 323 -15.67 12.33 14.41
C LYS A 323 -15.68 12.53 12.89
N LYS A 324 -14.89 11.75 12.15
CA LYS A 324 -14.66 11.91 10.70
C LYS A 324 -14.08 13.28 10.36
N GLU A 325 -13.26 13.83 11.26
CA GLU A 325 -12.67 15.16 11.16
C GLU A 325 -11.18 15.09 10.84
N LEU A 326 -10.72 15.99 9.97
CA LEU A 326 -9.29 16.15 9.68
C LEU A 326 -8.57 16.71 10.92
N LEU A 327 -7.58 15.98 11.41
CA LEU A 327 -6.71 16.38 12.52
C LEU A 327 -5.47 17.10 12.00
N LYS A 328 -4.85 16.57 10.94
CA LYS A 328 -3.59 17.08 10.41
C LYS A 328 -3.43 16.79 8.93
N LYS A 329 -2.79 17.71 8.22
CA LYS A 329 -2.24 17.49 6.89
C LYS A 329 -0.71 17.62 6.94
N ILE A 330 -0.03 16.68 6.31
CA ILE A 330 1.44 16.57 6.28
C ILE A 330 1.88 16.48 4.82
N ILE A 331 2.92 17.21 4.46
CA ILE A 331 3.56 17.08 3.14
C ILE A 331 4.51 15.89 3.16
N THR A 332 4.37 14.98 2.20
CA THR A 332 5.22 13.79 2.04
C THR A 332 6.27 14.02 0.96
N GLY A 333 7.04 12.99 0.63
CA GLY A 333 7.75 12.93 -0.65
C GLY A 333 6.79 12.82 -1.84
N SER A 334 7.35 12.75 -3.03
CA SER A 334 6.60 12.69 -4.29
C SER A 334 5.91 11.34 -4.50
N LYS A 335 4.63 11.35 -4.88
CA LYS A 335 3.79 10.17 -5.17
C LYS A 335 3.78 9.15 -4.02
N PRO A 336 3.26 9.53 -2.83
CA PRO A 336 3.07 8.57 -1.74
C PRO A 336 2.16 7.43 -2.22
N ASN A 337 2.53 6.20 -1.90
CA ASN A 337 1.89 5.01 -2.46
C ASN A 337 1.59 3.93 -1.40
N GLY A 338 2.58 3.57 -0.57
CA GLY A 338 2.44 2.56 0.48
C GLY A 338 2.48 3.14 1.89
N ILE A 339 1.68 2.58 2.81
CA ILE A 339 1.72 2.91 4.25
C ILE A 339 2.02 1.66 5.09
N ALA A 340 2.95 1.78 6.04
CA ALA A 340 3.10 0.84 7.14
C ALA A 340 3.03 1.56 8.50
N VAL A 341 2.29 1.00 9.45
CA VAL A 341 2.17 1.53 10.81
C VAL A 341 2.98 0.64 11.74
N TRP A 342 3.90 1.23 12.51
CA TRP A 342 4.66 0.54 13.54
C TRP A 342 3.99 0.72 14.90
N ASP A 343 2.88 0.05 15.13
CA ASP A 343 2.11 0.09 16.38
C ASP A 343 2.66 -0.78 17.51
#